data_AF-A0A136JEF7-F1
#
_entry.id   AF-A0A136JEF7-F1
#
_cell.length_a   1.000
_cell.length_b   1.000
_cell.length_c   1.000
_cell.angle_alpha   90.00
_cell.angle_beta   90.00
_cell.angle_gamma   90.00
#
_symmetry.space_group_name_H-M   'P 1'
#
loop_
_entity.id
_entity.type
_entity.pdbx_description
1 polymer ?
#
loop_
_entity_poly.entity_id
_entity_poly.type
_entity_poly.pdbx_seq_one_letter_code
_entity_poly.pdbx_strand_id
1 'polypeptide(L)'
;MSRWAGTPAIRGNSEAVRMALLTCSTVGISFVWGVEQTYCTAYLLSLGLTKSKTSLVWIAGPLSGLIVQPIVGAIADESKSKWGRRRPYIIVGALLSAFFILVLGFTREIVDCFVSNEESARSITIWLAVLSIYCVDFTINAVMSAARSLVVDTLPIEKQQTGSAWGGRMSAVGHGIAYVTGAIDLPATFGTFFGNTQFKQLTLAAAVGIIATCFLTSWAVTEKVLLDTREDTEKEGVSILKAVRQVWETLHNMPPRIRAICHANFWAWLGWFPFLFYSTTWIGETYFRYDAPEEAQASKDRLGDIGRVGSEAFIWYSIITFAASWLLPFVIRSPDEEGYTKRPPQSIKAIVEALNKHKPDLLTAWTLAHATFAATMIWAPFAHSYRFARLLVCLCSLPWTIAIWAPPAFLGVEVNKLSGAADPSSRHHNGNDIELGGLLSPIEKDSAAPRKAGESSGSGELSGRYMGILNIYTTIPQFMGTIISTVVFSILEPGKSPELAHHAHPDEQHGTDGPNAIAVCLFIGALGAVMAVFQTRKLRYL
;
A
#
# COMPACT_ATOMS: atom_id res chain seq x y z
N MET A 1 -6.89 -20.62 28.33
CA MET A 1 -6.02 -19.48 28.01
C MET A 1 -4.84 -20.00 27.20
N SER A 2 -4.51 -19.38 26.08
CA SER A 2 -3.34 -19.75 25.27
C SER A 2 -2.05 -19.49 26.07
N ARG A 3 -1.10 -20.43 26.05
CA ARG A 3 0.18 -20.32 26.75
C ARG A 3 1.28 -19.84 25.82
N TRP A 4 2.02 -18.83 26.24
CA TRP A 4 3.10 -18.21 25.46
C TRP A 4 4.43 -18.29 26.21
N ALA A 5 5.53 -18.55 25.49
CA ALA A 5 6.89 -18.51 26.00
C ALA A 5 7.66 -17.28 25.48
N GLY A 6 8.46 -16.68 26.35
CA GLY A 6 9.38 -15.59 26.01
C GLY A 6 8.79 -14.18 26.10
N THR A 7 9.67 -13.18 25.96
CA THR A 7 9.32 -11.76 25.92
C THR A 7 9.67 -11.18 24.54
N PRO A 8 8.78 -10.39 23.91
CA PRO A 8 9.05 -9.78 22.63
C PRO A 8 10.18 -8.76 22.80
N ALA A 9 11.15 -8.79 21.90
CA ALA A 9 12.30 -7.90 21.95
C ALA A 9 12.73 -7.49 20.54
N ILE A 10 13.20 -6.25 20.43
CA ILE A 10 13.71 -5.69 19.17
C ILE A 10 15.14 -5.23 19.42
N ARG A 11 16.07 -5.67 18.56
CA ARG A 11 17.46 -5.23 18.60
C ARG A 11 17.55 -3.73 18.30
N GLY A 12 18.48 -3.04 18.95
CA GLY A 12 18.75 -1.62 18.69
C GLY A 12 19.02 -0.80 19.95
N ASN A 13 19.93 0.16 19.81
CA ASN A 13 20.42 1.00 20.91
C ASN A 13 19.52 2.23 21.17
N SER A 14 18.67 2.59 20.21
CA SER A 14 17.68 3.66 20.35
C SER A 14 16.30 3.20 19.91
N GLU A 15 15.26 3.90 20.38
CA GLU A 15 13.88 3.62 19.97
C GLU A 15 13.67 3.76 18.46
N ALA A 16 14.26 4.79 17.84
CA ALA A 16 14.20 4.99 16.40
C ALA A 16 14.79 3.80 15.62
N VAL A 17 15.95 3.27 16.07
CA VAL A 17 16.58 2.11 15.44
C VAL A 17 15.72 0.85 15.61
N ARG A 18 15.12 0.65 16.79
CA ARG A 18 14.19 -0.47 17.01
C ARG A 18 12.98 -0.39 16.09
N MET A 19 12.35 0.77 15.98
CA MET A 19 11.21 0.96 15.09
C MET A 19 11.59 0.75 13.62
N ALA A 20 12.74 1.28 13.20
CA ALA A 20 13.23 1.12 11.83
C ALA A 20 13.54 -0.35 11.50
N LEU A 21 14.14 -1.11 12.42
CA LEU A 21 14.43 -2.52 12.23
C LEU A 21 13.17 -3.38 12.24
N LEU A 22 12.18 -3.04 13.07
CA LEU A 22 10.88 -3.73 13.11
C LEU A 22 10.08 -3.56 11.82
N THR A 23 10.19 -2.40 11.16
CA THR A 23 9.43 -2.08 9.94
C THR A 23 10.26 -2.17 8.65
N CYS A 24 11.50 -2.66 8.74
CA CYS A 24 12.45 -2.67 7.62
C CYS A 24 11.93 -3.49 6.42
N SER A 25 11.21 -4.59 6.65
CA SER A 25 10.61 -5.43 5.60
C SER A 25 9.69 -4.65 4.68
N THR A 26 9.06 -3.58 5.17
CA THR A 26 8.21 -2.69 4.36
C THR A 26 8.99 -2.00 3.24
N VAL A 27 10.30 -1.77 3.42
CA VAL A 27 11.16 -1.24 2.34
C VAL A 27 11.20 -2.22 1.16
N GLY A 28 11.42 -3.52 1.42
CA GLY A 28 11.46 -4.55 0.38
C GLY A 28 10.13 -4.77 -0.31
N ILE A 29 9.05 -4.83 0.47
CA ILE A 29 7.67 -4.93 -0.04
C ILE A 29 7.38 -3.78 -1.01
N SER A 30 7.62 -2.54 -0.58
CA SER A 30 7.36 -1.36 -1.41
C SER A 30 8.33 -1.21 -2.58
N PHE A 31 9.55 -1.73 -2.48
CA PHE A 31 10.46 -1.79 -3.62
C PHE A 31 9.89 -2.70 -4.71
N VAL A 32 9.44 -3.91 -4.35
CA VAL A 32 8.86 -4.82 -5.33
C VAL A 32 7.60 -4.24 -5.96
N TRP A 33 6.68 -3.70 -5.16
CA TRP A 33 5.50 -3.01 -5.70
C TRP A 33 5.85 -1.81 -6.57
N GLY A 34 6.89 -1.04 -6.23
CA GLY A 34 7.36 0.05 -7.07
C GLY A 34 7.84 -0.43 -8.43
N VAL A 35 8.58 -1.55 -8.50
CA VAL A 35 8.99 -2.16 -9.77
C VAL A 35 7.77 -2.64 -10.55
N GLU A 36 6.82 -3.29 -9.88
CA GLU A 36 5.60 -3.80 -10.50
C GLU A 36 4.73 -2.69 -11.11
N GLN A 37 4.42 -1.66 -10.33
CA GLN A 37 3.65 -0.49 -10.76
C GLN A 37 4.33 0.30 -11.89
N THR A 38 5.65 0.20 -12.00
CA THR A 38 6.42 0.96 -13.00
C THR A 38 6.63 0.21 -14.31
N TYR A 39 6.96 -1.08 -14.24
CA TYR A 39 7.42 -1.84 -15.40
C TYR A 39 6.47 -2.96 -15.86
N CYS A 40 5.67 -3.56 -14.98
CA CYS A 40 4.91 -4.75 -15.37
C CYS A 40 3.80 -4.46 -16.39
N THR A 41 3.15 -3.29 -16.33
CA THR A 41 2.19 -2.88 -17.37
C THR A 41 2.88 -2.80 -18.72
N ALA A 42 3.99 -2.04 -18.80
CA ALA A 42 4.76 -1.90 -20.03
C ALA A 42 5.31 -3.25 -20.51
N TYR A 43 5.70 -4.13 -19.59
CA TYR A 43 6.21 -5.47 -19.89
C TYR A 43 5.15 -6.34 -20.56
N LEU A 44 3.94 -6.42 -19.98
CA LEU A 44 2.82 -7.18 -20.55
C LEU A 44 2.44 -6.67 -21.95
N LEU A 45 2.41 -5.35 -22.13
CA LEU A 45 2.19 -4.75 -23.44
C LEU A 45 3.31 -5.12 -24.43
N SER A 46 4.57 -5.15 -23.97
CA SER A 46 5.72 -5.56 -24.81
C SER A 46 5.71 -7.04 -25.22
N LEU A 47 5.06 -7.91 -24.44
CA LEU A 47 4.81 -9.31 -24.81
C LEU A 47 3.71 -9.43 -25.88
N GLY A 48 2.91 -8.37 -26.05
CA GLY A 48 1.83 -8.27 -27.03
C GLY A 48 0.44 -8.48 -26.44
N LEU A 49 0.25 -8.33 -25.12
CA LEU A 49 -1.10 -8.16 -24.58
C LEU A 49 -1.66 -6.81 -25.03
N THR A 50 -2.95 -6.77 -25.27
CA THR A 50 -3.67 -5.50 -25.44
C THR A 50 -3.83 -4.82 -24.07
N LYS A 51 -4.07 -3.50 -24.06
CA LYS A 51 -4.32 -2.76 -22.82
C LYS A 51 -5.50 -3.36 -22.03
N SER A 52 -6.57 -3.78 -22.71
CA SER A 52 -7.73 -4.44 -22.10
C SER A 52 -7.42 -5.78 -21.43
N LYS A 53 -6.53 -6.59 -22.03
CA LYS A 53 -6.10 -7.85 -21.39
C LYS A 53 -5.17 -7.57 -20.21
N THR A 54 -4.30 -6.58 -20.35
CA THR A 54 -3.38 -6.14 -19.29
C THR A 54 -4.15 -5.64 -18.07
N SER A 55 -5.23 -4.88 -18.24
CA SER A 55 -6.07 -4.47 -17.11
C SER A 55 -6.67 -5.65 -16.36
N LEU A 56 -7.13 -6.69 -17.06
CA LEU A 56 -7.65 -7.90 -16.40
C LEU A 56 -6.60 -8.64 -15.56
N VAL A 57 -5.31 -8.57 -15.92
CA VAL A 57 -4.22 -9.14 -15.11
C VAL A 57 -4.14 -8.44 -13.75
N TRP A 58 -4.41 -7.14 -13.71
CA TRP A 58 -4.39 -6.35 -12.47
C TRP A 58 -5.52 -6.65 -11.49
N ILE A 59 -6.41 -7.60 -11.80
CA ILE A 59 -7.30 -8.21 -10.82
C ILE A 59 -6.50 -8.98 -9.74
N ALA A 60 -5.27 -9.42 -10.06
CA ALA A 60 -4.37 -10.11 -9.14
C ALA A 60 -4.19 -9.38 -7.80
N GLY A 61 -3.84 -8.09 -7.85
CA GLY A 61 -3.65 -7.22 -6.69
C GLY A 61 -4.82 -7.24 -5.71
N PRO A 62 -6.04 -6.79 -6.11
CA PRO A 62 -7.20 -6.79 -5.23
C PRO A 62 -7.64 -8.20 -4.80
N LEU A 63 -7.53 -9.20 -5.68
CA LEU A 63 -7.86 -10.59 -5.35
C LEU A 63 -6.94 -11.12 -4.24
N SER A 64 -5.64 -10.84 -4.35
CA SER A 64 -4.65 -11.23 -3.35
C SER A 64 -4.89 -10.54 -2.01
N GLY A 65 -5.20 -9.23 -2.01
CA GLY A 65 -5.52 -8.47 -0.80
C GLY A 65 -6.76 -8.99 -0.06
N LEU A 66 -7.78 -9.43 -0.79
CA LEU A 66 -9.02 -9.97 -0.23
C LEU A 66 -8.86 -11.38 0.34
N ILE A 67 -8.10 -12.24 -0.35
CA ILE A 67 -8.01 -13.67 -0.04
C ILE A 67 -6.81 -13.97 0.86
N VAL A 68 -5.63 -13.46 0.52
CA VAL A 68 -4.38 -13.85 1.18
C VAL A 68 -4.29 -13.25 2.58
N GLN A 69 -4.69 -11.98 2.77
CA GLN A 69 -4.53 -11.33 4.06
C GLN A 69 -5.27 -12.05 5.20
N PRO A 70 -6.55 -12.46 5.07
CA PRO A 70 -7.25 -13.23 6.11
C PRO A 70 -6.69 -14.64 6.30
N ILE A 71 -6.36 -15.34 5.21
CA ILE A 71 -5.85 -16.72 5.27
C ILE A 71 -4.50 -16.76 5.98
N VAL A 72 -3.56 -15.92 5.56
CA VAL A 72 -2.22 -15.85 6.16
C VAL A 72 -2.31 -15.35 7.59
N GLY A 73 -3.22 -14.43 7.90
CA GLY A 73 -3.51 -14.01 9.28
C GLY A 73 -3.86 -15.20 10.17
N ALA A 74 -4.88 -15.98 9.79
CA ALA A 74 -5.35 -17.13 10.55
C ALA A 74 -4.29 -18.24 10.67
N ILE A 75 -3.63 -18.61 9.55
CA ILE A 75 -2.59 -19.64 9.55
C ILE A 75 -1.37 -19.20 10.38
N ALA A 76 -1.00 -17.92 10.31
CA ALA A 76 0.08 -17.40 11.12
C ALA A 76 -0.31 -17.33 12.60
N ASP A 77 -1.56 -17.02 12.95
CA ASP A 77 -2.02 -16.95 14.34
C ASP A 77 -1.89 -18.27 15.11
N GLU A 78 -2.02 -19.40 14.41
CA GLU A 78 -1.93 -20.75 14.97
C GLU A 78 -0.51 -21.33 14.96
N SER A 79 0.49 -20.56 14.50
CA SER A 79 1.84 -21.08 14.33
C SER A 79 2.56 -21.35 15.65
N LYS A 80 3.03 -22.60 15.82
CA LYS A 80 3.84 -23.08 16.95
C LYS A 80 5.35 -23.08 16.66
N SER A 81 5.79 -22.35 15.62
CA SER A 81 7.19 -22.36 15.22
C SER A 81 8.11 -21.79 16.30
N LYS A 82 9.26 -22.45 16.50
CA LYS A 82 10.32 -22.02 17.45
C LYS A 82 10.92 -20.66 17.07
N TRP A 83 10.76 -20.23 15.82
CA TRP A 83 11.27 -18.95 15.32
C TRP A 83 10.30 -17.80 15.52
N GLY A 84 9.16 -18.03 16.17
CA GLY A 84 8.11 -17.04 16.34
C GLY A 84 6.93 -17.30 15.43
N ARG A 85 5.87 -16.53 15.65
CA ARG A 85 4.58 -16.73 15.02
C ARG A 85 4.51 -16.17 13.60
N ARG A 86 5.09 -14.99 13.35
CA ARG A 86 5.01 -14.28 12.07
C ARG A 86 6.26 -14.41 11.22
N ARG A 87 7.45 -14.45 11.82
CA ARG A 87 8.76 -14.47 11.13
C ARG A 87 8.89 -15.57 10.06
N PRO A 88 8.49 -16.84 10.29
CA PRO A 88 8.59 -17.88 9.26
C PRO A 88 7.81 -17.53 7.99
N TYR A 89 6.61 -16.97 8.12
CA TYR A 89 5.77 -16.59 6.98
C TYR A 89 6.33 -15.39 6.23
N ILE A 90 6.94 -14.43 6.94
CA ILE A 90 7.65 -13.30 6.32
C ILE A 90 8.81 -13.81 5.45
N ILE A 91 9.63 -14.73 5.96
CA ILE A 91 10.78 -15.27 5.22
C ILE A 91 10.34 -16.14 4.04
N VAL A 92 9.42 -17.08 4.25
CA VAL A 92 8.93 -17.95 3.16
C VAL A 92 8.24 -17.12 2.09
N GLY A 93 7.39 -16.16 2.47
CA GLY A 93 6.77 -15.24 1.54
C GLY A 93 7.80 -14.43 0.76
N ALA A 94 8.82 -13.88 1.41
CA ALA A 94 9.88 -13.11 0.74
C ALA A 94 10.69 -13.93 -0.26
N LEU A 95 11.02 -15.19 0.08
CA LEU A 95 11.72 -16.10 -0.83
C LEU A 95 10.85 -16.46 -2.05
N LEU A 96 9.57 -16.72 -1.84
CA LEU A 96 8.63 -16.98 -2.93
C LEU A 96 8.43 -15.74 -3.81
N SER A 97 8.25 -14.55 -3.21
CA SER A 97 8.16 -13.28 -3.96
C SER A 97 9.41 -13.04 -4.80
N ALA A 98 10.59 -13.24 -4.23
CA ALA A 98 11.87 -13.11 -4.93
C ALA A 98 11.99 -14.13 -6.07
N PHE A 99 11.56 -15.37 -5.87
CA PHE A 99 11.52 -16.38 -6.91
C PHE A 99 10.60 -15.97 -8.06
N PHE A 100 9.35 -15.60 -7.79
CA PHE A 100 8.38 -15.27 -8.83
C PHE A 100 8.69 -13.97 -9.57
N ILE A 101 9.27 -12.96 -8.93
CA ILE A 101 9.70 -11.75 -9.64
C ILE A 101 10.92 -12.01 -10.54
N LEU A 102 11.81 -12.94 -10.16
CA LEU A 102 12.87 -13.40 -11.04
C LEU A 102 12.30 -14.18 -12.23
N VAL A 103 11.36 -15.10 -11.99
CA VAL A 103 10.65 -15.79 -13.09
C VAL A 103 10.01 -14.77 -14.03
N LEU A 104 9.38 -13.72 -13.51
CA LEU A 104 8.79 -12.64 -14.31
C LEU A 104 9.82 -11.90 -15.17
N GLY A 105 11.00 -11.57 -14.62
CA GLY A 105 12.05 -10.87 -15.36
C GLY A 105 12.67 -11.71 -16.48
N PHE A 106 12.76 -13.03 -16.27
CA PHE A 106 13.44 -13.96 -17.17
C PHE A 106 12.45 -14.91 -17.91
N THR A 107 11.17 -14.54 -18.05
CA THR A 107 10.17 -15.46 -18.62
C THR A 107 10.52 -15.94 -20.02
N ARG A 108 11.04 -15.06 -20.90
CA ARG A 108 11.43 -15.40 -22.27
C ARG A 108 12.52 -16.48 -22.27
N GLU A 109 13.60 -16.25 -21.52
CA GLU A 109 14.72 -17.19 -21.42
C GLU A 109 14.29 -18.54 -20.83
N ILE A 110 13.42 -18.51 -19.81
CA ILE A 110 12.90 -19.72 -19.21
C ILE A 110 12.09 -20.51 -20.23
N VAL A 111 11.21 -19.86 -21.01
CA VAL A 111 10.36 -20.55 -22.00
C VAL A 111 11.16 -21.04 -23.20
N ASP A 112 12.13 -20.26 -23.67
CA ASP A 112 13.00 -20.61 -24.80
C ASP A 112 13.83 -21.88 -24.52
N CYS A 113 14.11 -22.19 -23.24
CA CYS A 113 14.77 -23.43 -22.84
C CYS A 113 13.92 -24.69 -23.05
N PHE A 114 12.58 -24.56 -23.08
CA PHE A 114 11.65 -25.69 -23.13
C PHE A 114 10.83 -25.76 -24.43
N VAL A 115 10.69 -24.64 -25.15
CA VAL A 115 9.78 -24.52 -26.29
C VAL A 115 10.52 -23.90 -27.47
N SER A 116 10.71 -24.70 -28.52
CA SER A 116 11.43 -24.26 -29.73
C SER A 116 10.52 -23.64 -30.80
N ASN A 117 9.21 -23.79 -30.69
CA ASN A 117 8.25 -23.18 -31.62
C ASN A 117 7.92 -21.73 -31.18
N GLU A 118 8.23 -20.74 -32.01
CA GLU A 118 8.10 -19.31 -31.71
C GLU A 118 6.68 -18.89 -31.28
N GLU A 119 5.64 -19.38 -31.96
CA GLU A 119 4.26 -18.98 -31.68
C GLU A 119 3.77 -19.54 -30.32
N SER A 120 4.14 -20.79 -30.05
CA SER A 120 3.87 -21.45 -28.76
C SER A 120 4.69 -20.80 -27.64
N ALA A 121 5.96 -20.50 -27.89
CA ALA A 121 6.84 -19.84 -26.93
C ALA A 121 6.29 -18.47 -26.53
N ARG A 122 5.79 -17.67 -27.49
CA ARG A 122 5.16 -16.37 -27.18
C ARG A 122 3.94 -16.52 -26.28
N SER A 123 3.04 -17.46 -26.61
CA SER A 123 1.81 -17.68 -25.84
C SER A 123 2.11 -18.18 -24.42
N ILE A 124 3.08 -19.09 -24.28
CA ILE A 124 3.51 -19.62 -22.98
C ILE A 124 4.23 -18.56 -22.16
N THR A 125 5.04 -17.70 -22.79
CA THR A 125 5.71 -16.56 -22.12
C THR A 125 4.67 -15.62 -21.51
N ILE A 126 3.62 -15.29 -22.26
CA ILE A 126 2.51 -14.47 -21.76
C ILE A 126 1.85 -15.14 -20.55
N TRP A 127 1.50 -16.43 -20.65
CA TRP A 127 0.88 -17.17 -19.55
C TRP A 127 1.76 -17.22 -18.31
N LEU A 128 3.06 -17.49 -18.48
CA LEU A 128 4.03 -17.52 -17.39
C LEU A 128 4.21 -16.14 -16.74
N ALA A 129 4.23 -15.07 -17.54
CA ALA A 129 4.30 -13.70 -17.03
C ALA A 129 3.06 -13.34 -16.19
N VAL A 130 1.86 -13.64 -16.70
CA VAL A 130 0.60 -13.41 -15.96
C VAL A 130 0.57 -14.23 -14.67
N LEU A 131 0.91 -15.52 -14.73
CA LEU A 131 0.98 -16.37 -13.54
C LEU A 131 2.00 -15.83 -12.52
N SER A 132 3.17 -15.38 -12.98
CA SER A 132 4.20 -14.85 -12.11
C SER A 132 3.74 -13.57 -11.41
N ILE A 133 3.06 -12.65 -12.11
CA ILE A 133 2.46 -11.45 -11.50
C ILE A 133 1.46 -11.84 -10.40
N TYR A 134 0.56 -12.78 -10.67
CA TYR A 134 -0.39 -13.29 -9.65
C TYR A 134 0.35 -13.87 -8.44
N CYS A 135 1.38 -14.69 -8.66
CA CYS A 135 2.15 -15.27 -7.58
C CYS A 135 2.95 -14.22 -6.79
N VAL A 136 3.51 -13.20 -7.45
CA VAL A 136 4.18 -12.07 -6.81
C VAL A 136 3.19 -11.32 -5.91
N ASP A 137 2.03 -10.92 -6.43
CA ASP A 137 0.98 -10.23 -5.68
C ASP A 137 0.52 -11.01 -4.45
N PHE A 138 0.26 -12.31 -4.62
CA PHE A 138 -0.17 -13.19 -3.53
C PHE A 138 0.91 -13.31 -2.45
N THR A 139 2.16 -13.55 -2.85
CA THR A 139 3.25 -13.72 -1.88
C THR A 139 3.60 -12.41 -1.18
N ILE A 140 3.60 -11.27 -1.87
CA ILE A 140 3.86 -9.96 -1.26
C ILE A 140 2.75 -9.57 -0.29
N ASN A 141 1.48 -9.81 -0.63
CA ASN A 141 0.37 -9.55 0.29
C ASN A 141 0.46 -10.43 1.54
N ALA A 142 0.95 -11.67 1.42
CA ALA A 142 1.24 -12.52 2.57
C ALA A 142 2.32 -11.92 3.48
N VAL A 143 3.45 -11.48 2.90
CA VAL A 143 4.55 -10.84 3.63
C VAL A 143 4.07 -9.55 4.29
N MET A 144 3.31 -8.73 3.59
CA MET A 144 2.73 -7.49 4.12
C MET A 144 1.81 -7.75 5.31
N SER A 145 0.88 -8.71 5.19
CA SER A 145 -0.05 -9.05 6.26
C SER A 145 0.73 -9.49 7.51
N ALA A 146 1.68 -10.42 7.35
CA ALA A 146 2.50 -10.91 8.45
C ALA A 146 3.40 -9.82 9.07
N ALA A 147 4.00 -8.95 8.25
CA ALA A 147 4.83 -7.85 8.72
C ALA A 147 4.02 -6.78 9.48
N ARG A 148 2.80 -6.46 9.02
CA ARG A 148 1.91 -5.52 9.72
C ARG A 148 1.48 -6.08 11.07
N SER A 149 1.10 -7.36 11.12
CA SER A 149 0.76 -8.01 12.39
C SER A 149 1.96 -8.11 13.33
N LEU A 150 3.18 -8.33 12.81
CA LEU A 150 4.39 -8.34 13.63
C LEU A 150 4.60 -7.00 14.37
N VAL A 151 4.29 -5.86 13.74
CA VAL A 151 4.37 -4.53 14.39
C VAL A 151 3.39 -4.45 15.57
N VAL A 152 2.14 -4.85 15.36
CA VAL A 152 1.09 -4.83 16.39
C VAL A 152 1.38 -5.81 17.53
N ASP A 153 1.90 -7.00 17.20
CA ASP A 153 2.19 -8.07 18.16
C ASP A 153 3.42 -7.76 19.04
N THR A 154 4.37 -6.97 18.54
CA THR A 154 5.63 -6.68 19.23
C THR A 154 5.57 -5.40 20.06
N LEU A 155 4.78 -4.40 19.64
CA LEU A 155 4.73 -3.09 20.29
C LEU A 155 3.59 -3.01 21.32
N PRO A 156 3.80 -2.32 22.45
CA PRO A 156 2.72 -1.95 23.36
C PRO A 156 1.76 -0.98 22.67
N ILE A 157 0.50 -0.96 23.10
CA ILE A 157 -0.62 -0.26 22.43
C ILE A 157 -0.28 1.21 22.16
N GLU A 158 0.36 1.89 23.11
CA GLU A 158 0.72 3.31 23.02
C GLU A 158 1.74 3.59 21.89
N LYS A 159 2.51 2.57 21.49
CA LYS A 159 3.54 2.68 20.45
C LYS A 159 3.11 2.15 19.09
N GLN A 160 1.95 1.51 18.97
CA GLN A 160 1.50 0.92 17.69
C GLN A 160 1.24 1.97 16.61
N GLN A 161 0.73 3.15 16.96
CA GLN A 161 0.60 4.27 16.01
C GLN A 161 1.98 4.74 15.51
N THR A 162 2.97 4.83 16.41
CA THR A 162 4.35 5.17 16.03
C THR A 162 4.97 4.10 15.14
N GLY A 163 4.75 2.82 15.44
CA GLY A 163 5.19 1.70 14.59
C GLY A 163 4.57 1.76 13.18
N SER A 164 3.27 2.02 13.09
CA SER A 164 2.57 2.22 11.81
C SER A 164 3.13 3.41 11.03
N ALA A 165 3.44 4.53 11.70
CA ALA A 165 4.06 5.69 11.07
C ALA A 165 5.47 5.39 10.53
N TRP A 166 6.29 4.64 11.28
CA TRP A 166 7.58 4.14 10.78
C TRP A 166 7.42 3.21 9.59
N GLY A 167 6.39 2.36 9.57
CA GLY A 167 6.04 1.54 8.41
C GLY A 167 5.76 2.39 7.16
N GLY A 168 4.99 3.47 7.30
CA GLY A 168 4.74 4.42 6.21
C GLY A 168 6.03 5.07 5.67
N ARG A 169 6.95 5.46 6.55
CA ARG A 169 8.27 6.01 6.16
C ARG A 169 9.12 4.98 5.41
N MET A 170 9.17 3.75 5.89
CA MET A 170 9.90 2.66 5.23
C MET A 170 9.32 2.34 3.85
N SER A 171 7.99 2.41 3.71
CA SER A 171 7.33 2.26 2.41
C SER A 171 7.74 3.35 1.42
N ALA A 172 7.81 4.62 1.86
CA ALA A 172 8.27 5.72 1.02
C ALA A 172 9.73 5.55 0.58
N VAL A 173 10.60 5.04 1.46
CA VAL A 173 11.98 4.69 1.09
C VAL A 173 12.03 3.58 0.04
N GLY A 174 11.23 2.52 0.20
CA GLY A 174 11.16 1.41 -0.76
C GLY A 174 10.73 1.86 -2.16
N HIS A 175 9.66 2.65 -2.26
CA HIS A 175 9.25 3.23 -3.55
C HIS A 175 10.30 4.18 -4.12
N GLY A 176 10.94 5.00 -3.29
CA GLY A 176 12.03 5.88 -3.71
C GLY A 176 13.19 5.11 -4.32
N ILE A 177 13.60 3.99 -3.71
CA ILE A 177 14.62 3.09 -4.26
C ILE A 177 14.14 2.57 -5.62
N ALA A 178 12.90 2.08 -5.72
CA ALA A 178 12.34 1.56 -6.97
C ALA A 178 12.46 2.55 -8.13
N TYR A 179 12.02 3.79 -7.92
CA TYR A 179 12.04 4.81 -8.97
C TYR A 179 13.45 5.31 -9.29
N VAL A 180 14.34 5.41 -8.30
CA VAL A 180 15.75 5.76 -8.54
C VAL A 180 16.44 4.67 -9.37
N THR A 181 16.32 3.40 -8.96
CA THR A 181 16.89 2.29 -9.73
C THR A 181 16.23 2.15 -11.10
N GLY A 182 14.94 2.48 -11.22
CA GLY A 182 14.19 2.45 -12.48
C GLY A 182 14.62 3.55 -13.46
N ALA A 183 14.99 4.74 -12.98
CA ALA A 183 15.44 5.84 -13.86
C ALA A 183 16.88 5.68 -14.35
N ILE A 184 17.75 5.08 -13.54
CA ILE A 184 19.15 4.84 -13.89
C ILE A 184 19.21 3.75 -14.97
N ASP A 185 20.06 3.94 -15.97
CA ASP A 185 20.39 2.91 -16.96
C ASP A 185 21.21 1.79 -16.31
N LEU A 186 20.54 0.74 -15.85
CA LEU A 186 21.22 -0.34 -15.14
C LEU A 186 22.13 -1.15 -16.09
N PRO A 187 21.72 -1.54 -17.32
CA PRO A 187 22.60 -2.21 -18.27
C PRO A 187 23.86 -1.39 -18.61
N ALA A 188 23.76 -0.07 -18.78
CA ALA A 188 24.93 0.76 -19.02
C ALA A 188 25.83 0.91 -17.79
N THR A 189 25.26 0.90 -16.58
CA THR A 189 26.00 1.12 -15.32
C THR A 189 26.68 -0.14 -14.80
N PHE A 190 25.97 -1.27 -14.83
CA PHE A 190 26.40 -2.55 -14.24
C PHE A 190 26.82 -3.60 -15.30
N GLY A 191 26.75 -3.24 -16.58
CA GLY A 191 26.98 -4.16 -17.70
C GLY A 191 25.86 -5.18 -17.85
N THR A 192 26.04 -6.17 -18.71
CA THR A 192 25.00 -7.17 -19.06
C THR A 192 25.05 -8.46 -18.24
N PHE A 193 25.96 -8.56 -17.27
CA PHE A 193 26.18 -9.78 -16.49
C PHE A 193 24.95 -10.22 -15.70
N PHE A 194 24.22 -9.27 -15.13
CA PHE A 194 23.02 -9.52 -14.31
C PHE A 194 21.70 -9.53 -15.11
N GLY A 195 21.80 -9.49 -16.43
CA GLY A 195 20.67 -9.34 -17.35
C GLY A 195 20.99 -8.31 -18.43
N ASN A 196 20.52 -8.56 -19.65
CA ASN A 196 20.78 -7.69 -20.80
C ASN A 196 19.73 -6.59 -21.01
N THR A 197 18.71 -6.49 -20.14
CA THR A 197 17.65 -5.47 -20.21
C THR A 197 17.45 -4.81 -18.86
N GLN A 198 16.89 -3.60 -18.88
CA GLN A 198 16.57 -2.83 -17.67
C GLN A 198 15.66 -3.63 -16.72
N PHE A 199 14.62 -4.27 -17.26
CA PHE A 199 13.64 -5.00 -16.47
C PHE A 199 14.25 -6.19 -15.71
N LYS A 200 15.17 -6.94 -16.31
CA LYS A 200 15.85 -8.09 -15.67
C LYS A 200 16.70 -7.67 -14.48
N GLN A 201 17.44 -6.58 -14.62
CA GLN A 201 18.29 -6.09 -13.53
C GLN A 201 17.44 -5.53 -12.39
N LEU A 202 16.31 -4.89 -12.70
CA LEU A 202 15.36 -4.42 -11.69
C LEU A 202 14.70 -5.56 -10.92
N THR A 203 14.26 -6.62 -11.59
CA THR A 203 13.66 -7.77 -10.90
C THR A 203 14.67 -8.48 -10.00
N LEU A 204 15.94 -8.56 -10.42
CA LEU A 204 17.03 -9.05 -9.57
C LEU A 204 17.27 -8.16 -8.35
N ALA A 205 17.35 -6.84 -8.54
CA ALA A 205 17.53 -5.89 -7.46
C ALA A 205 16.37 -5.96 -6.45
N ALA A 206 15.13 -6.07 -6.95
CA ALA A 206 13.92 -6.21 -6.13
C ALA A 206 13.91 -7.53 -5.34
N ALA A 207 14.31 -8.64 -5.97
CA ALA A 207 14.43 -9.95 -5.32
C ALA A 207 15.46 -9.92 -4.17
N VAL A 208 16.64 -9.33 -4.40
CA VAL A 208 17.66 -9.15 -3.35
C VAL A 208 17.13 -8.21 -2.25
N GLY A 209 16.47 -7.11 -2.63
CA GLY A 209 15.94 -6.12 -1.70
C GLY A 209 14.87 -6.68 -0.75
N ILE A 210 13.92 -7.47 -1.25
CA ILE A 210 12.88 -8.08 -0.41
C ILE A 210 13.46 -9.14 0.52
N ILE A 211 14.38 -9.99 0.05
CA ILE A 211 15.07 -10.99 0.89
C ILE A 211 15.87 -10.29 1.99
N ALA A 212 16.70 -9.30 1.64
CA ALA A 212 17.59 -8.63 2.59
C ALA A 212 16.80 -7.92 3.70
N THR A 213 15.76 -7.17 3.35
CA THR A 213 14.97 -6.38 4.32
C THR A 213 14.07 -7.28 5.19
N CYS A 214 13.47 -8.33 4.63
CA CYS A 214 12.69 -9.31 5.39
C CYS A 214 13.58 -10.15 6.32
N PHE A 215 14.77 -10.54 5.85
CA PHE A 215 15.77 -11.20 6.69
C PHE A 215 16.23 -10.30 7.83
N LEU A 216 16.55 -9.03 7.56
CA LEU A 216 16.97 -8.07 8.58
C LEU A 216 15.89 -7.86 9.65
N THR A 217 14.63 -7.70 9.25
CA THR A 217 13.49 -7.60 10.17
C THR A 217 13.35 -8.86 11.01
N SER A 218 13.41 -10.02 10.36
CA SER A 218 13.31 -11.30 11.05
C SER A 218 14.50 -11.53 11.98
N TRP A 219 15.71 -11.08 11.66
CA TRP A 219 16.86 -11.18 12.55
C TRP A 219 16.78 -10.22 13.74
N ALA A 220 16.24 -9.03 13.54
CA ALA A 220 16.15 -7.98 14.56
C ALA A 220 15.03 -8.20 15.58
N VAL A 221 13.95 -8.90 15.21
CA VAL A 221 12.77 -9.10 16.06
C VAL A 221 12.77 -10.50 16.67
N THR A 222 12.52 -10.57 17.97
CA THR A 222 12.26 -11.81 18.72
C THR A 222 10.80 -11.80 19.17
N GLU A 223 10.05 -12.83 18.78
CA GLU A 223 8.63 -12.99 19.09
C GLU A 223 8.41 -13.92 20.29
N LYS A 224 7.20 -13.88 20.87
CA LYS A 224 6.72 -14.93 21.79
C LYS A 224 6.38 -16.20 21.00
N VAL A 225 6.65 -17.36 21.58
CA VAL A 225 6.34 -18.67 20.97
C VAL A 225 5.05 -19.20 21.58
N LEU A 226 4.09 -19.62 20.75
CA LEU A 226 2.86 -20.26 21.18
C LEU A 226 3.15 -21.70 21.61
N LEU A 227 2.93 -22.03 22.89
CA LEU A 227 3.15 -23.37 23.45
C LEU A 227 1.89 -24.23 23.33
N ASP A 228 0.77 -23.72 23.85
CA ASP A 228 -0.53 -24.42 23.83
C ASP A 228 -1.65 -23.48 23.39
N THR A 229 -2.44 -23.97 22.44
CA THR A 229 -3.74 -23.41 22.06
C THR A 229 -4.80 -24.06 22.96
N ARG A 230 -5.81 -23.31 23.41
CA ARG A 230 -6.92 -23.87 24.19
C ARG A 230 -7.54 -25.04 23.41
N GLU A 231 -7.58 -26.24 24.00
CA GLU A 231 -8.41 -27.36 23.52
C GLU A 231 -9.88 -27.03 23.85
N ASP A 232 -10.48 -26.08 23.13
CA ASP A 232 -11.94 -26.06 23.06
C ASP A 232 -12.34 -27.12 22.03
N THR A 233 -13.04 -28.14 22.53
CA THR A 233 -13.73 -29.19 21.80
C THR A 233 -14.78 -28.61 20.86
N GLU A 234 -14.32 -28.07 19.74
CA GLU A 234 -15.00 -28.03 18.45
C GLU A 234 -13.92 -27.62 17.45
N LYS A 235 -13.47 -28.56 16.62
CA LYS A 235 -12.60 -28.28 15.47
C LYS A 235 -13.41 -27.51 14.42
N GLU A 236 -13.86 -26.31 14.74
CA GLU A 236 -14.27 -25.35 13.73
C GLU A 236 -13.00 -24.70 13.20
N GLY A 237 -12.34 -25.38 12.25
CA GLY A 237 -11.40 -24.68 11.38
C GLY A 237 -12.08 -23.41 10.88
N VAL A 238 -11.38 -22.27 10.94
CA VAL A 238 -11.91 -20.95 10.57
C VAL A 238 -12.76 -21.07 9.32
N SER A 239 -14.08 -21.15 9.50
CA SER A 239 -14.97 -21.35 8.37
C SER A 239 -14.99 -20.02 7.66
N ILE A 240 -14.40 -19.97 6.46
CA ILE A 240 -14.39 -18.79 5.59
C ILE A 240 -15.83 -18.22 5.49
N LEU A 241 -16.83 -19.11 5.53
CA LEU A 241 -18.25 -18.75 5.57
C LEU A 241 -18.64 -17.90 6.80
N LYS A 242 -18.12 -18.22 7.99
CA LYS A 242 -18.33 -17.44 9.21
C LYS A 242 -17.63 -16.08 9.13
N ALA A 243 -16.40 -16.02 8.62
CA ALA A 243 -15.69 -14.77 8.43
C ALA A 243 -16.41 -13.84 7.44
N VAL A 244 -16.87 -14.40 6.30
CA VAL A 244 -17.68 -13.66 5.31
C VAL A 244 -19.00 -13.20 5.91
N ARG A 245 -19.69 -14.05 6.68
CA ARG A 245 -20.93 -13.68 7.37
C ARG A 245 -20.71 -12.55 8.38
N GLN A 246 -19.64 -12.60 9.16
CA GLN A 246 -19.30 -11.56 10.13
C GLN A 246 -18.98 -10.22 9.45
N VAL A 247 -18.25 -10.26 8.33
CA VAL A 247 -18.04 -9.08 7.48
C VAL A 247 -19.37 -8.51 6.99
N TRP A 248 -20.27 -9.37 6.49
CA TRP A 248 -21.59 -8.95 6.01
C TRP A 248 -22.45 -8.30 7.10
N GLU A 249 -22.54 -8.93 8.27
CA GLU A 249 -23.30 -8.40 9.41
C GLU A 249 -22.73 -7.04 9.87
N THR A 250 -21.40 -6.90 9.88
CA THR A 250 -20.76 -5.64 10.29
C THR A 250 -20.90 -4.54 9.22
N LEU A 251 -20.86 -4.90 7.93
CA LEU A 251 -21.14 -3.97 6.83
C LEU A 251 -22.56 -3.37 6.96
N HIS A 252 -23.54 -4.19 7.32
CA HIS A 252 -24.92 -3.74 7.46
C HIS A 252 -25.14 -2.89 8.72
N ASN A 253 -24.50 -3.25 9.84
CA ASN A 253 -24.71 -2.60 11.15
C ASN A 253 -23.67 -1.49 11.47
N MET A 254 -22.98 -0.97 10.45
CA MET A 254 -21.89 -0.01 10.66
C MET A 254 -22.37 1.37 11.11
N PRO A 255 -21.71 2.00 12.12
CA PRO A 255 -22.00 3.37 12.54
C PRO A 255 -21.89 4.39 11.39
N PRO A 256 -22.67 5.48 11.41
CA PRO A 256 -22.71 6.46 10.31
C PRO A 256 -21.36 7.09 9.96
N ARG A 257 -20.52 7.41 10.95
CA ARG A 257 -19.21 8.03 10.73
C ARG A 257 -18.23 7.08 10.05
N ILE A 258 -18.14 5.83 10.54
CA ILE A 258 -17.30 4.78 9.92
C ILE A 258 -17.78 4.52 8.48
N ARG A 259 -19.09 4.45 8.27
CA ARG A 259 -19.67 4.28 6.92
C ARG A 259 -19.24 5.40 5.98
N ALA A 260 -19.28 6.65 6.42
CA ALA A 260 -18.86 7.80 5.62
C ALA A 260 -17.35 7.78 5.30
N ILE A 261 -16.48 7.37 6.24
CA ILE A 261 -15.04 7.17 5.99
C ILE A 261 -14.84 6.10 4.90
N CYS A 262 -15.52 4.96 5.03
CA CYS A 262 -15.45 3.86 4.07
C CYS A 262 -15.93 4.28 2.67
N HIS A 263 -17.04 5.01 2.55
CA HIS A 263 -17.50 5.52 1.26
C HIS A 263 -16.54 6.53 0.63
N ALA A 264 -15.99 7.47 1.41
CA ALA A 264 -14.98 8.39 0.91
C ALA A 264 -13.75 7.64 0.37
N ASN A 265 -13.27 6.65 1.12
CA ASN A 265 -12.16 5.81 0.71
C ASN A 265 -12.48 5.02 -0.57
N PHE A 266 -13.68 4.46 -0.70
CA PHE A 266 -14.12 3.73 -1.89
C PHE A 266 -14.07 4.57 -3.17
N TRP A 267 -14.64 5.77 -3.13
CA TRP A 267 -14.65 6.66 -4.29
C TRP A 267 -13.25 7.18 -4.65
N ALA A 268 -12.39 7.37 -3.64
CA ALA A 268 -11.00 7.74 -3.86
C ALA A 268 -10.20 6.63 -4.54
N TRP A 269 -10.36 5.38 -4.10
CA TRP A 269 -9.63 4.23 -4.64
C TRP A 269 -10.02 3.87 -6.07
N LEU A 270 -11.22 4.26 -6.52
CA LEU A 270 -11.59 4.18 -7.94
C LEU A 270 -10.65 5.00 -8.84
N GLY A 271 -10.11 6.12 -8.32
CA GLY A 271 -9.13 6.94 -9.02
C GLY A 271 -7.67 6.57 -8.76
N TRP A 272 -7.33 6.19 -7.52
CA TRP A 272 -5.95 5.81 -7.18
C TRP A 272 -5.51 4.53 -7.87
N PHE A 273 -6.41 3.56 -8.09
CA PHE A 273 -6.05 2.30 -8.73
C PHE A 273 -5.45 2.48 -10.14
N PRO A 274 -6.13 3.11 -11.13
CA PRO A 274 -5.55 3.32 -12.44
C PRO A 274 -4.32 4.25 -12.40
N PHE A 275 -4.26 5.19 -11.45
CA PHE A 275 -3.08 6.04 -11.27
C PHE A 275 -1.84 5.21 -10.90
N LEU A 276 -1.95 4.31 -9.93
CA LEU A 276 -0.80 3.54 -9.45
C LEU A 276 -0.27 2.55 -10.50
N PHE A 277 -1.13 1.92 -11.29
CA PHE A 277 -0.71 0.87 -12.25
C PHE A 277 -0.43 1.35 -13.67
N TYR A 278 -0.96 2.53 -14.06
CA TYR A 278 -0.86 2.99 -15.44
C TYR A 278 -0.17 4.34 -15.61
N SER A 279 0.01 5.17 -14.58
CA SER A 279 0.59 6.52 -14.77
C SER A 279 2.03 6.51 -15.26
N THR A 280 2.85 5.54 -14.86
CA THR A 280 4.23 5.37 -15.36
C THR A 280 4.25 5.06 -16.85
N THR A 281 3.41 4.11 -17.28
CA THR A 281 3.23 3.74 -18.69
C THR A 281 2.64 4.88 -19.51
N TRP A 282 1.65 5.60 -18.96
CA TRP A 282 1.07 6.78 -19.59
C TRP A 282 2.10 7.88 -19.86
N ILE A 283 2.94 8.22 -18.88
CA ILE A 283 4.02 9.20 -19.07
C ILE A 283 4.99 8.74 -20.17
N GLY A 284 5.38 7.46 -20.14
CA GLY A 284 6.27 6.92 -21.16
C GLY A 284 5.65 6.94 -22.57
N GLU A 285 4.39 6.52 -22.71
CA GLU A 285 3.66 6.60 -23.99
C GLU A 285 3.52 8.06 -24.45
N THR A 286 3.16 8.99 -23.57
CA THR A 286 3.08 10.42 -23.90
C THR A 286 4.43 10.96 -24.39
N TYR A 287 5.53 10.58 -23.75
CA TYR A 287 6.87 10.98 -24.21
C TYR A 287 7.14 10.43 -25.62
N PHE A 288 6.91 9.14 -25.86
CA PHE A 288 7.18 8.52 -27.16
C PHE A 288 6.22 8.97 -28.27
N ARG A 289 5.01 9.41 -27.94
CA ARG A 289 4.04 9.94 -28.91
C ARG A 289 4.35 11.38 -29.33
N TYR A 290 4.88 12.21 -28.44
CA TYR A 290 4.95 13.67 -28.68
C TYR A 290 6.35 14.27 -28.61
N ASP A 291 7.25 13.74 -27.78
CA ASP A 291 8.50 14.42 -27.40
C ASP A 291 9.78 13.60 -27.71
N ALA A 292 9.66 12.30 -28.01
CA ALA A 292 10.83 11.44 -28.20
C ALA A 292 11.53 11.68 -29.55
N PRO A 293 12.87 11.83 -29.57
CA PRO A 293 13.64 11.94 -30.80
C PRO A 293 13.60 10.63 -31.60
N GLU A 294 13.79 10.71 -32.92
CA GLU A 294 13.76 9.54 -33.83
C GLU A 294 14.73 8.43 -33.39
N GLU A 295 15.89 8.79 -32.84
CA GLU A 295 16.89 7.86 -32.31
C GLU A 295 16.34 6.99 -31.17
N ALA A 296 15.55 7.58 -30.26
CA ALA A 296 14.91 6.84 -29.16
C ALA A 296 13.82 5.89 -29.68
N GLN A 297 13.22 6.19 -30.84
CA GLN A 297 12.22 5.30 -31.44
C GLN A 297 12.85 3.99 -31.97
N ALA A 298 14.13 4.01 -32.33
CA ALA A 298 14.87 2.85 -32.83
C ALA A 298 15.54 1.99 -31.72
N SER A 299 15.31 2.31 -30.45
CA SER A 299 15.92 1.60 -29.32
C SER A 299 15.52 0.12 -29.24
N LYS A 300 16.50 -0.74 -28.92
CA LYS A 300 16.29 -2.19 -28.74
C LYS A 300 15.63 -2.54 -27.40
N ASP A 301 15.74 -1.71 -26.37
CA ASP A 301 15.11 -1.91 -25.05
C ASP A 301 14.02 -0.86 -24.82
N ARG A 302 13.04 -0.81 -25.73
CA ARG A 302 11.94 0.17 -25.67
C ARG A 302 11.14 0.08 -24.36
N LEU A 303 11.03 -1.12 -23.80
CA LEU A 303 10.46 -1.35 -22.48
C LEU A 303 11.25 -0.61 -21.39
N GLY A 304 12.58 -0.79 -21.40
CA GLY A 304 13.50 -0.09 -20.51
C GLY A 304 13.36 1.42 -20.60
N ASP A 305 13.28 1.96 -21.80
CA ASP A 305 13.16 3.41 -22.03
C ASP A 305 11.84 3.99 -21.52
N ILE A 306 10.70 3.35 -21.85
CA ILE A 306 9.38 3.74 -21.33
C ILE A 306 9.37 3.72 -19.81
N GLY A 307 9.89 2.63 -19.22
CA GLY A 307 9.95 2.49 -17.76
C GLY A 307 10.89 3.51 -17.11
N ARG A 308 12.01 3.87 -17.75
CA ARG A 308 12.96 4.89 -17.26
C ARG A 308 12.33 6.27 -17.24
N VAL A 309 11.73 6.69 -18.35
CA VAL A 309 11.04 7.98 -18.46
C VAL A 309 9.89 8.08 -17.44
N GLY A 310 9.14 7.00 -17.25
CA GLY A 310 8.13 6.90 -16.20
C GLY A 310 8.74 7.01 -14.79
N SER A 311 9.83 6.28 -14.52
CA SER A 311 10.55 6.31 -13.25
C SER A 311 11.11 7.70 -12.91
N GLU A 312 11.66 8.41 -13.89
CA GLU A 312 12.18 9.77 -13.73
C GLU A 312 11.10 10.75 -13.24
N ALA A 313 9.87 10.63 -13.75
CA ALA A 313 8.75 11.42 -13.26
C ALA A 313 8.39 11.05 -11.81
N PHE A 314 8.44 9.76 -11.48
CA PHE A 314 8.10 9.27 -10.15
C PHE A 314 9.20 9.47 -9.09
N ILE A 315 10.44 9.79 -9.48
CA ILE A 315 11.47 10.27 -8.55
C ILE A 315 10.98 11.54 -7.84
N TRP A 316 10.53 12.55 -8.59
CA TRP A 316 10.01 13.79 -8.00
C TRP A 316 8.76 13.53 -7.14
N TYR A 317 7.86 12.68 -7.63
CA TYR A 317 6.70 12.23 -6.86
C TYR A 317 7.10 11.62 -5.51
N SER A 318 8.10 10.75 -5.49
CA SER A 318 8.56 10.07 -4.27
C SER A 318 9.31 11.00 -3.32
N ILE A 319 10.11 11.94 -3.83
CA ILE A 319 10.78 12.97 -3.02
C ILE A 319 9.73 13.83 -2.31
N ILE A 320 8.71 14.30 -3.04
CA ILE A 320 7.64 15.11 -2.46
C ILE A 320 6.83 14.28 -1.44
N THR A 321 6.49 13.03 -1.77
CA THR A 321 5.76 12.12 -0.87
C THR A 321 6.56 11.84 0.41
N PHE A 322 7.87 11.58 0.30
CA PHE A 322 8.74 11.36 1.45
C PHE A 322 8.83 12.61 2.32
N ALA A 323 9.09 13.78 1.73
CA ALA A 323 9.13 15.05 2.46
C ALA A 323 7.77 15.35 3.13
N ALA A 324 6.66 15.14 2.42
CA ALA A 324 5.31 15.33 2.93
C ALA A 324 4.99 14.38 4.10
N SER A 325 5.44 13.12 4.05
CA SER A 325 5.22 12.15 5.14
C SER A 325 5.87 12.59 6.47
N TRP A 326 6.94 13.38 6.39
CA TRP A 326 7.59 13.99 7.55
C TRP A 326 6.97 15.32 7.94
N LEU A 327 6.65 16.18 6.97
CA LEU A 327 6.23 17.56 7.22
C LEU A 327 4.73 17.70 7.52
N LEU A 328 3.86 16.94 6.84
CA LEU A 328 2.41 17.05 6.96
C LEU A 328 1.89 16.86 8.39
N PRO A 329 2.39 15.87 9.18
CA PRO A 329 1.97 15.74 10.58
C PRO A 329 2.28 16.95 11.46
N PHE A 330 3.24 17.81 11.09
CA PHE A 330 3.55 19.03 11.86
C PHE A 330 2.65 20.21 11.49
N VAL A 331 2.09 20.23 10.28
CA VAL A 331 1.29 21.34 9.74
C VAL A 331 -0.21 21.07 9.73
N ILE A 332 -0.63 19.81 9.80
CA ILE A 332 -2.03 19.39 9.87
C ILE A 332 -2.35 18.97 11.31
N ARG A 333 -3.47 19.47 11.85
CA ARG A 333 -3.94 19.03 13.16
C ARG A 333 -4.44 17.59 13.06
N SER A 334 -3.89 16.71 13.89
CA SER A 334 -4.34 15.33 13.95
C SER A 334 -5.71 15.25 14.66
N PRO A 335 -6.54 14.23 14.37
CA PRO A 335 -7.85 14.08 15.00
C PRO A 335 -7.81 13.90 16.52
N ASP A 336 -6.65 13.50 17.06
CA ASP A 336 -6.39 13.19 18.47
C ASP A 336 -5.65 14.32 19.23
N GLU A 337 -5.29 15.43 18.57
CA GLU A 337 -4.58 16.55 19.22
C GLU A 337 -5.53 17.36 20.12
N GLU A 338 -5.57 17.03 21.42
CA GLU A 338 -5.96 18.01 22.44
C GLU A 338 -4.97 19.18 22.42
N GLY A 339 -5.45 20.40 22.68
CA GLY A 339 -4.76 21.68 22.45
C GLY A 339 -3.45 21.95 23.23
N TYR A 340 -2.76 20.91 23.72
CA TYR A 340 -1.47 21.01 24.39
C TYR A 340 -0.31 20.76 23.41
N THR A 341 0.24 21.85 22.86
CA THR A 341 1.56 21.81 22.21
C THR A 341 2.64 22.09 23.25
N LYS A 342 3.71 21.26 23.30
CA LYS A 342 4.91 21.56 24.10
C LYS A 342 5.39 22.97 23.76
N ARG A 343 5.68 23.79 24.78
CA ARG A 343 6.15 25.18 24.58
C ARG A 343 7.34 25.20 23.61
N PRO A 344 7.23 25.85 22.44
CA PRO A 344 8.32 25.89 21.48
C PRO A 344 9.52 26.65 22.05
N PRO A 345 10.75 26.38 21.58
CA PRO A 345 11.93 27.18 21.91
C PRO A 345 11.65 28.66 21.64
N GLN A 346 12.13 29.57 22.51
CA GLN A 346 11.83 31.01 22.42
C GLN A 346 12.18 31.61 21.05
N SER A 347 13.16 31.05 20.34
CA SER A 347 13.57 31.45 18.99
C SER A 347 12.54 31.22 17.89
N ILE A 348 11.60 30.26 18.07
CA ILE A 348 10.62 29.88 17.03
C ILE A 348 9.17 30.11 17.50
N LYS A 349 8.97 30.66 18.70
CA LYS A 349 7.65 30.81 19.33
C LYS A 349 6.65 31.57 18.46
N ALA A 350 7.03 32.72 17.92
CA ALA A 350 6.13 33.55 17.09
C ALA A 350 5.71 32.83 15.79
N ILE A 351 6.63 32.08 15.17
CA ILE A 351 6.38 31.32 13.94
C ILE A 351 5.46 30.13 14.24
N VAL A 352 5.71 29.40 15.33
CA VAL A 352 4.90 28.26 15.76
C VAL A 352 3.49 28.69 16.18
N GLU A 353 3.34 29.83 16.87
CA GLU A 353 2.03 30.38 17.25
C GLU A 353 1.23 30.85 16.01
N ALA A 354 1.89 31.51 15.04
CA ALA A 354 1.26 31.92 13.79
C ALA A 354 0.82 30.71 12.94
N LEU A 355 1.66 29.68 12.85
CA LEU A 355 1.35 28.40 12.18
C LEU A 355 0.21 27.68 12.88
N ASN A 356 0.26 27.53 14.21
CA ASN A 356 -0.77 26.86 15.00
C ASN A 356 -2.15 27.51 14.85
N LYS A 357 -2.24 28.83 14.63
CA LYS A 357 -3.50 29.54 14.43
C LYS A 357 -4.22 29.16 13.12
N HIS A 358 -3.49 28.76 12.08
CA HIS A 358 -4.04 28.47 10.74
C HIS A 358 -3.91 27.01 10.31
N LYS A 359 -3.54 26.09 11.21
CA LYS A 359 -3.42 24.67 10.85
C LYS A 359 -4.77 24.12 10.36
N PRO A 360 -4.84 23.59 9.13
CA PRO A 360 -6.04 22.90 8.69
C PRO A 360 -6.20 21.59 9.47
N ASP A 361 -7.44 21.27 9.83
CA ASP A 361 -7.76 19.97 10.40
C ASP A 361 -7.58 18.86 9.35
N LEU A 362 -7.25 17.64 9.79
CA LEU A 362 -7.02 16.49 8.89
C LEU A 362 -8.19 16.25 7.93
N LEU A 363 -9.43 16.53 8.34
CA LEU A 363 -10.60 16.34 7.47
C LEU A 363 -10.62 17.34 6.31
N THR A 364 -10.20 18.58 6.58
CA THR A 364 -10.06 19.63 5.56
C THR A 364 -8.92 19.29 4.62
N ALA A 365 -7.78 18.84 5.15
CA ALA A 365 -6.65 18.39 4.36
C ALA A 365 -7.02 17.19 3.46
N TRP A 366 -7.78 16.22 3.99
CA TRP A 366 -8.24 15.06 3.22
C TRP A 366 -9.24 15.42 2.11
N THR A 367 -10.16 16.35 2.39
CA THR A 367 -11.07 16.88 1.38
C THR A 367 -10.31 17.63 0.28
N LEU A 368 -9.32 18.46 0.65
CA LEU A 368 -8.45 19.15 -0.30
C LEU A 368 -7.61 18.18 -1.12
N ALA A 369 -7.09 17.11 -0.52
CA ALA A 369 -6.34 16.06 -1.21
C ALA A 369 -7.16 15.44 -2.37
N HIS A 370 -8.42 15.06 -2.11
CA HIS A 370 -9.30 14.54 -3.15
C HIS A 370 -9.60 15.59 -4.23
N ALA A 371 -9.82 16.85 -3.84
CA ALA A 371 -10.07 17.93 -4.78
C ALA A 371 -8.84 18.21 -5.67
N THR A 372 -7.64 18.21 -5.11
CA THR A 372 -6.39 18.37 -5.86
C THR A 372 -6.18 17.20 -6.82
N PHE A 373 -6.35 15.95 -6.38
CA PHE A 373 -6.25 14.79 -7.27
C PHE A 373 -7.25 14.87 -8.43
N ALA A 374 -8.52 15.19 -8.14
CA ALA A 374 -9.55 15.38 -9.17
C ALA A 374 -9.18 16.49 -10.15
N ALA A 375 -8.79 17.66 -9.63
CA ALA A 375 -8.40 18.81 -10.45
C ALA A 375 -7.21 18.49 -11.37
N THR A 376 -6.26 17.67 -10.91
CA THR A 376 -5.11 17.26 -11.73
C THR A 376 -5.46 16.23 -12.79
N MET A 377 -6.22 15.17 -12.44
CA MET A 377 -6.48 14.06 -13.35
C MET A 377 -7.58 14.36 -14.38
N ILE A 378 -8.39 15.40 -14.19
CA ILE A 378 -9.28 15.93 -15.23
C ILE A 378 -8.50 16.37 -16.48
N TRP A 379 -7.26 16.85 -16.31
CA TRP A 379 -6.41 17.31 -17.40
C TRP A 379 -5.64 16.19 -18.10
N ALA A 380 -5.67 14.96 -17.59
CA ALA A 380 -4.88 13.86 -18.15
C ALA A 380 -5.12 13.63 -19.66
N PRO A 381 -6.36 13.63 -20.19
CA PRO A 381 -6.60 13.42 -21.63
C PRO A 381 -6.00 14.50 -22.53
N PHE A 382 -5.72 15.69 -21.98
CA PHE A 382 -5.15 16.83 -22.71
C PHE A 382 -3.62 16.92 -22.58
N ALA A 383 -2.99 15.90 -21.98
CA ALA A 383 -1.56 15.90 -21.75
C ALA A 383 -0.75 15.48 -22.99
N HIS A 384 -0.53 16.42 -23.90
CA HIS A 384 0.24 16.23 -25.13
C HIS A 384 1.73 16.60 -24.98
N SER A 385 2.28 16.53 -23.77
CA SER A 385 3.71 16.69 -23.52
C SER A 385 4.12 15.97 -22.25
N TYR A 386 5.30 15.35 -22.28
CA TYR A 386 5.96 14.72 -21.14
C TYR A 386 6.06 15.67 -19.95
N ARG A 387 6.44 16.93 -20.19
CA ARG A 387 6.61 17.92 -19.10
C ARG A 387 5.29 18.19 -18.38
N PHE A 388 4.20 18.26 -19.13
CA PHE A 388 2.88 18.51 -18.58
C PHE A 388 2.33 17.26 -17.86
N ALA A 389 2.45 16.07 -18.46
CA ALA A 389 2.07 14.81 -17.82
C ALA A 389 2.84 14.58 -16.50
N ARG A 390 4.16 14.83 -16.50
CA ARG A 390 5.00 14.78 -15.29
C ARG A 390 4.53 15.76 -14.22
N LEU A 391 4.19 16.99 -14.59
CA LEU A 391 3.67 17.98 -13.65
C LEU A 391 2.39 17.49 -12.97
N LEU A 392 1.44 16.95 -13.75
CA LEU A 392 0.18 16.41 -13.24
C LEU A 392 0.43 15.28 -12.21
N VAL A 393 1.31 14.32 -12.52
CA VAL A 393 1.68 13.25 -11.58
C VAL A 393 2.34 13.79 -10.32
N CYS A 394 3.28 14.74 -10.44
CA CYS A 394 3.95 15.33 -9.28
C CYS A 394 2.96 16.02 -8.34
N LEU A 395 1.94 16.70 -8.87
CA LEU A 395 0.89 17.34 -8.07
C LEU A 395 0.02 16.33 -7.29
N CYS A 396 -0.03 15.06 -7.70
CA CYS A 396 -0.74 14.00 -6.98
C CYS A 396 0.02 13.43 -5.77
N SER A 397 1.29 13.78 -5.56
CA SER A 397 2.12 13.26 -4.43
C SER A 397 1.57 13.67 -3.05
N LEU A 398 1.16 14.93 -2.88
CA LEU A 398 0.55 15.41 -1.63
C LEU A 398 -0.81 14.74 -1.37
N PRO A 399 -1.74 14.67 -2.35
CA PRO A 399 -2.95 13.87 -2.20
C PRO A 399 -2.71 12.42 -1.78
N TRP A 400 -1.71 11.76 -2.36
CA TRP A 400 -1.38 10.38 -2.02
C TRP A 400 -0.96 10.20 -0.57
N THR A 401 -0.07 11.10 -0.10
CA THR A 401 0.41 11.08 1.29
C THR A 401 -0.74 11.20 2.28
N ILE A 402 -1.71 12.08 2.00
CA ILE A 402 -2.89 12.27 2.84
C ILE A 402 -3.86 11.09 2.69
N ALA A 403 -4.02 10.53 1.50
CA ALA A 403 -4.92 9.39 1.25
C ALA A 403 -4.50 8.11 1.97
N ILE A 404 -3.19 7.88 2.17
CA ILE A 404 -2.70 6.76 2.99
C ILE A 404 -2.87 7.02 4.49
N TRP A 405 -2.75 8.28 4.92
CA TRP A 405 -2.77 8.65 6.34
C TRP A 405 -4.19 8.80 6.91
N ALA A 406 -5.07 9.53 6.20
CA ALA A 406 -6.34 9.99 6.77
C ALA A 406 -7.33 8.86 7.09
N PRO A 407 -7.61 7.87 6.21
CA PRO A 407 -8.62 6.85 6.50
C PRO A 407 -8.28 5.98 7.73
N PRO A 408 -7.06 5.43 7.88
CA PRO A 408 -6.69 4.67 9.08
C PRO A 408 -6.71 5.52 10.36
N ALA A 409 -6.32 6.80 10.27
CA ALA A 409 -6.34 7.70 11.41
C ALA A 409 -7.78 7.96 11.90
N PHE A 410 -8.70 8.34 11.00
CA PHE A 410 -10.10 8.55 11.36
C PHE A 410 -10.77 7.27 11.87
N LEU A 411 -10.45 6.13 11.26
CA LEU A 411 -10.99 4.85 11.71
C LEU A 411 -10.52 4.51 13.13
N GLY A 412 -9.23 4.71 13.42
CA GLY A 412 -8.66 4.47 14.75
C GLY A 412 -9.37 5.28 15.84
N VAL A 413 -9.65 6.55 15.59
CA VAL A 413 -10.40 7.42 16.52
C VAL A 413 -11.80 6.88 16.80
N GLU A 414 -12.53 6.50 15.76
CA GLU A 414 -13.90 6.01 15.92
C GLU A 414 -13.95 4.63 16.61
N VAL A 415 -12.98 3.76 16.33
CA VAL A 415 -12.83 2.48 17.04
C VAL A 415 -12.54 2.69 18.53
N ASN A 416 -11.68 3.64 18.87
CA ASN A 416 -11.36 3.97 20.27
C ASN A 416 -12.63 4.44 21.02
N LYS A 417 -13.44 5.30 20.40
CA LYS A 417 -14.73 5.75 20.97
C LYS A 417 -15.70 4.59 21.20
N LEU A 418 -15.80 3.66 20.25
CA LEU A 418 -16.70 2.50 20.35
C LEU A 418 -16.23 1.46 21.38
N SER A 419 -14.93 1.35 21.63
CA SER A 419 -14.36 0.40 22.58
C SER A 419 -14.63 0.77 24.05
N GLY A 420 -15.23 1.93 24.32
CA GLY A 420 -15.49 2.41 25.68
C GLY A 420 -14.22 2.67 26.48
N ALA A 421 -13.06 2.74 25.81
CA ALA A 421 -11.84 3.25 26.42
C ALA A 421 -12.16 4.67 26.86
N ALA A 422 -12.27 4.86 28.18
CA ALA A 422 -12.66 6.12 28.77
C ALA A 422 -11.85 7.24 28.11
N ASP A 423 -12.56 8.27 27.70
CA ASP A 423 -11.98 9.56 27.43
C ASP A 423 -11.02 9.87 28.61
N PRO A 424 -9.70 10.09 28.37
CA PRO A 424 -8.77 10.40 29.45
C PRO A 424 -9.22 11.64 30.25
N SER A 425 -10.16 12.43 29.69
CA SER A 425 -10.87 13.56 30.29
C SER A 425 -11.65 13.25 31.58
N SER A 426 -12.00 11.99 31.88
CA SER A 426 -12.83 11.68 33.06
C SER A 426 -12.09 11.57 34.40
N ARG A 427 -10.76 11.77 34.43
CA ARG A 427 -9.96 11.63 35.67
C ARG A 427 -9.50 12.92 36.35
N HIS A 428 -9.81 14.11 35.87
CA HIS A 428 -9.37 15.35 36.55
C HIS A 428 -10.46 16.41 36.69
N HIS A 429 -11.21 16.35 37.79
CA HIS A 429 -11.55 17.53 38.60
C HIS A 429 -12.21 17.12 39.93
N ASN A 430 -11.41 16.90 40.97
CA ASN A 430 -11.63 17.52 42.28
C ASN A 430 -10.46 17.26 43.23
N GLY A 431 -9.91 18.34 43.77
CA GLY A 431 -9.21 18.34 45.06
C GLY A 431 -7.69 18.18 44.99
N ASN A 432 -7.00 19.26 45.32
CA ASN A 432 -5.60 19.30 45.72
C ASN A 432 -5.21 18.14 46.63
N ASP A 433 -4.09 17.47 46.34
CA ASP A 433 -2.93 17.39 47.24
C ASP A 433 -1.80 16.61 46.57
N ILE A 434 -0.60 17.19 46.65
CA ILE A 434 0.66 16.56 46.27
C ILE A 434 1.13 15.80 47.50
N GLU A 435 1.06 14.47 47.51
CA GLU A 435 1.87 13.66 48.42
C GLU A 435 2.59 12.53 47.70
N LEU A 436 3.91 12.59 47.81
CA LEU A 436 4.88 11.59 47.45
C LEU A 436 5.11 10.71 48.69
N GLY A 437 4.75 9.42 48.65
CA GLY A 437 5.20 8.50 49.69
C GLY A 437 4.50 7.14 49.75
N GLY A 438 5.30 6.08 49.90
CA GLY A 438 4.95 5.00 50.83
C GLY A 438 4.43 3.68 50.24
N LEU A 439 5.30 2.67 50.29
CA LEU A 439 4.99 1.25 50.31
C LEU A 439 4.01 0.86 51.46
N LEU A 440 3.14 -0.11 51.16
CA LEU A 440 2.43 -1.08 52.05
C LEU A 440 1.01 -0.77 52.60
N SER A 441 0.09 -1.65 52.15
CA SER A 441 -1.09 -2.24 52.85
C SER A 441 -2.45 -1.50 52.84
N PRO A 442 -3.59 -2.17 53.14
CA PRO A 442 -3.97 -3.58 52.96
C PRO A 442 -5.29 -3.76 52.15
N ILE A 443 -5.60 -5.03 51.87
CA ILE A 443 -6.80 -5.54 51.20
C ILE A 443 -8.10 -5.03 51.86
N GLU A 444 -8.93 -4.30 51.11
CA GLU A 444 -10.35 -4.10 51.43
C GLU A 444 -11.23 -4.79 50.38
N LYS A 445 -12.05 -5.71 50.88
CA LYS A 445 -13.12 -6.41 50.17
C LYS A 445 -14.29 -5.45 50.01
N ASP A 446 -14.56 -5.00 48.79
CA ASP A 446 -15.85 -4.43 48.46
C ASP A 446 -16.63 -5.33 47.50
N SER A 447 -17.71 -5.86 48.05
CA SER A 447 -18.72 -6.69 47.42
C SER A 447 -19.57 -5.86 46.45
N ALA A 448 -19.25 -5.94 45.16
CA ALA A 448 -20.11 -5.48 44.08
C ALA A 448 -20.76 -6.69 43.36
N ALA A 449 -22.09 -6.67 43.27
CA ALA A 449 -22.92 -7.66 42.60
C ALA A 449 -22.45 -7.94 41.14
N PRO A 450 -22.65 -9.16 40.62
CA PRO A 450 -22.15 -9.54 39.31
C PRO A 450 -22.94 -8.79 38.23
N ARG A 451 -22.36 -7.72 37.67
CA ARG A 451 -22.82 -7.20 36.38
C ARG A 451 -22.60 -8.31 35.36
N LYS A 452 -23.69 -8.75 34.72
CA LYS A 452 -23.65 -9.67 33.58
C LYS A 452 -22.56 -9.20 32.62
N ALA A 453 -21.58 -10.08 32.38
CA ALA A 453 -20.59 -9.91 31.34
C ALA A 453 -21.30 -9.91 29.98
N GLY A 454 -21.77 -8.74 29.56
CA GLY A 454 -21.99 -8.47 28.14
C GLY A 454 -20.63 -8.51 27.47
N GLU A 455 -20.56 -9.23 26.35
CA GLU A 455 -19.39 -9.43 25.50
C GLU A 455 -18.67 -8.10 25.22
N SER A 456 -17.69 -7.75 26.04
CA SER A 456 -16.73 -6.71 25.68
C SER A 456 -15.72 -7.37 24.76
N SER A 457 -16.01 -7.38 23.46
CA SER A 457 -14.98 -7.67 22.45
C SER A 457 -13.79 -6.76 22.75
N GLY A 458 -12.61 -7.32 22.99
CA GLY A 458 -11.43 -6.52 23.32
C GLY A 458 -11.21 -5.45 22.25
N SER A 459 -10.79 -4.25 22.65
CA SER A 459 -10.60 -3.10 21.73
C SER A 459 -9.79 -3.46 20.47
N GLY A 460 -8.82 -4.39 20.59
CA GLY A 460 -8.06 -4.93 19.46
C GLY A 460 -8.89 -5.74 18.44
N GLU A 461 -9.87 -6.53 18.89
CA GLU A 461 -10.76 -7.30 18.01
C GLU A 461 -11.69 -6.36 17.21
N LEU A 462 -12.22 -5.34 17.89
CA LEU A 462 -13.04 -4.30 17.25
C LEU A 462 -12.23 -3.53 16.20
N SER A 463 -11.01 -3.13 16.54
CA SER A 463 -10.09 -2.46 15.60
C SER A 463 -9.77 -3.32 14.38
N GLY A 464 -9.48 -4.61 14.58
CA GLY A 464 -9.21 -5.55 13.49
C GLY A 464 -10.40 -5.71 12.54
N ARG A 465 -11.62 -5.81 13.10
CA ARG A 465 -12.86 -5.93 12.32
C ARG A 465 -13.10 -4.71 11.41
N TYR A 466 -12.97 -3.51 11.95
CA TYR A 466 -13.16 -2.28 11.16
C TYR A 466 -12.03 -2.02 10.16
N MET A 467 -10.77 -2.35 10.50
CA MET A 467 -9.66 -2.28 9.55
C MET A 467 -9.87 -3.26 8.37
N GLY A 468 -10.39 -4.46 8.63
CA GLY A 468 -10.78 -5.42 7.58
C GLY A 468 -11.86 -4.86 6.64
N ILE A 469 -12.85 -4.15 7.18
CA ILE A 469 -13.88 -3.48 6.38
C ILE A 469 -13.30 -2.35 5.53
N LEU A 470 -12.42 -1.53 6.09
CA LEU A 470 -11.75 -0.47 5.32
C LEU A 470 -10.96 -1.07 4.15
N ASN A 471 -10.33 -2.23 4.34
CA ASN A 471 -9.65 -2.96 3.27
C ASN A 471 -10.64 -3.42 2.18
N ILE A 472 -11.84 -3.88 2.53
CA ILE A 472 -12.89 -4.23 1.55
C ILE A 472 -13.31 -3.00 0.74
N TYR A 473 -13.55 -1.86 1.39
CA TYR A 473 -13.86 -0.59 0.70
C TYR A 473 -12.68 -0.03 -0.09
N THR A 474 -11.45 -0.50 0.16
CA THR A 474 -10.27 -0.21 -0.65
C THR A 474 -10.19 -1.13 -1.88
N THR A 475 -10.61 -2.38 -1.73
CA THR A 475 -10.42 -3.45 -2.72
C THR A 475 -11.53 -3.49 -3.77
N ILE A 476 -12.80 -3.32 -3.39
CA ILE A 476 -13.94 -3.35 -4.34
C ILE A 476 -13.78 -2.30 -5.47
N PRO A 477 -13.40 -1.04 -5.20
CA PRO A 477 -13.15 -0.06 -6.26
C PRO A 477 -12.07 -0.47 -7.26
N GLN A 478 -11.10 -1.30 -6.86
CA GLN A 478 -10.03 -1.75 -7.75
C GLN A 478 -10.55 -2.74 -8.79
N PHE A 479 -11.45 -3.67 -8.39
CA PHE A 479 -12.16 -4.52 -9.35
C PHE A 479 -13.00 -3.68 -10.32
N MET A 480 -13.72 -2.67 -9.81
CA MET A 480 -14.50 -1.77 -10.66
C MET A 480 -13.61 -0.96 -11.61
N GLY A 481 -12.51 -0.40 -11.10
CA GLY A 481 -11.52 0.34 -11.88
C GLY A 481 -10.91 -0.53 -12.98
N THR A 482 -10.64 -1.79 -12.67
CA THR A 482 -10.18 -2.77 -13.67
C THR A 482 -11.20 -2.98 -14.77
N ILE A 483 -12.47 -3.21 -14.44
CA ILE A 483 -13.54 -3.39 -15.44
C ILE A 483 -13.70 -2.14 -16.29
N ILE A 484 -13.71 -0.96 -15.68
CA ILE A 484 -13.78 0.33 -16.37
C ILE A 484 -12.60 0.48 -17.34
N SER A 485 -11.36 0.24 -16.88
CA SER A 485 -10.18 0.30 -17.73
C SER A 485 -10.26 -0.68 -18.89
N THR A 486 -10.69 -1.92 -18.66
CA THR A 486 -10.89 -2.92 -19.72
C THR A 486 -11.86 -2.43 -20.79
N VAL A 487 -12.99 -1.82 -20.39
CA VAL A 487 -13.98 -1.27 -21.32
C VAL A 487 -13.39 -0.09 -22.11
N VAL A 488 -12.76 0.86 -21.42
CA VAL A 488 -12.15 2.05 -22.06
C VAL A 488 -11.07 1.64 -23.07
N PHE A 489 -10.17 0.73 -22.69
CA PHE A 489 -9.12 0.21 -23.56
C PHE A 489 -9.69 -0.52 -24.78
N SER A 490 -10.78 -1.28 -24.62
CA SER A 490 -11.40 -2.00 -25.72
C SER A 490 -12.11 -1.09 -26.73
N ILE A 491 -12.49 0.12 -26.33
CA ILE A 491 -13.17 1.09 -27.19
C ILE A 491 -12.17 2.03 -27.86
N LEU A 492 -11.22 2.57 -27.11
CA LEU A 492 -10.34 3.64 -27.58
C LEU A 492 -9.06 3.14 -28.26
N GLU A 493 -8.50 2.02 -27.79
CA GLU A 493 -7.25 1.46 -28.31
C GLU A 493 -7.40 -0.06 -28.51
N PRO A 494 -8.33 -0.52 -29.39
CA PRO A 494 -8.55 -1.92 -29.67
C PRO A 494 -7.38 -2.51 -30.48
N GLY A 495 -6.37 -3.05 -29.79
CA GLY A 495 -5.21 -3.65 -30.44
C GLY A 495 -3.98 -3.74 -29.54
N LYS A 496 -2.86 -4.15 -30.12
CA LYS A 496 -1.55 -4.14 -29.46
C LYS A 496 -0.96 -2.72 -29.49
N SER A 497 -0.18 -2.37 -28.47
CA SER A 497 0.45 -1.04 -28.37
C SER A 497 1.51 -0.85 -29.47
N PRO A 498 1.41 0.18 -30.32
CA PRO A 498 2.46 0.53 -31.28
C PRO A 498 3.79 0.88 -30.61
N GLU A 499 3.75 1.43 -29.39
CA GLU A 499 4.92 1.88 -28.66
C GLU A 499 5.72 0.73 -28.05
N LEU A 500 5.06 -0.37 -27.69
CA LEU A 500 5.67 -1.48 -26.93
C LEU A 500 5.70 -2.81 -27.69
N ALA A 501 4.74 -3.07 -28.58
CA ALA A 501 4.60 -4.34 -29.29
C ALA A 501 5.18 -4.29 -30.72
N HIS A 502 6.47 -3.96 -30.85
CA HIS A 502 7.18 -3.84 -32.15
C HIS A 502 7.21 -5.13 -32.99
N HIS A 503 7.05 -6.28 -32.36
CA HIS A 503 6.98 -7.58 -33.04
C HIS A 503 5.58 -7.90 -33.59
N ALA A 504 4.57 -7.06 -33.33
CA ALA A 504 3.23 -7.25 -33.87
C ALA A 504 3.14 -6.75 -35.31
N HIS A 505 2.31 -7.39 -36.14
CA HIS A 505 2.02 -6.88 -37.47
C HIS A 505 1.29 -5.52 -37.35
N PRO A 506 1.52 -4.54 -38.25
CA PRO A 506 0.85 -3.23 -38.19
C PRO A 506 -0.67 -3.32 -38.09
N ASP A 507 -1.29 -4.31 -38.74
CA ASP A 507 -2.75 -4.54 -38.70
C ASP A 507 -3.27 -5.02 -37.33
N GLU A 508 -2.39 -5.50 -36.44
CA GLU A 508 -2.74 -5.89 -35.08
C GLU A 508 -2.58 -4.74 -34.07
N GLN A 509 -2.01 -3.62 -34.50
CA GLN A 509 -1.76 -2.45 -33.66
C GLN A 509 -2.95 -1.49 -33.70
N HIS A 510 -3.22 -0.84 -32.57
CA HIS A 510 -4.25 0.21 -32.54
C HIS A 510 -3.71 1.53 -33.10
N GLY A 511 -4.61 2.38 -33.61
CA GLY A 511 -4.25 3.74 -34.00
C GLY A 511 -3.80 4.59 -32.81
N THR A 512 -2.99 5.61 -33.07
CA THR A 512 -2.58 6.63 -32.09
C THR A 512 -3.31 7.96 -32.27
N ASP A 513 -4.21 8.04 -33.26
CA ASP A 513 -4.99 9.22 -33.61
C ASP A 513 -6.18 9.38 -32.64
N GLY A 514 -5.89 9.77 -31.41
CA GLY A 514 -6.91 9.94 -30.37
C GLY A 514 -6.34 10.18 -28.97
N PRO A 515 -7.20 10.45 -27.97
CA PRO A 515 -6.77 10.58 -26.59
C PRO A 515 -6.23 9.23 -26.11
N ASN A 516 -5.09 9.25 -25.42
CA ASN A 516 -4.53 8.06 -24.81
C ASN A 516 -5.57 7.42 -23.87
N ALA A 517 -5.87 6.13 -24.05
CA ALA A 517 -6.93 5.46 -23.31
C ALA A 517 -6.62 5.37 -21.80
N ILE A 518 -5.34 5.33 -21.41
CA ILE A 518 -4.92 5.41 -20.00
C ILE A 518 -5.32 6.77 -19.42
N ALA A 519 -5.09 7.85 -20.17
CA ALA A 519 -5.44 9.20 -19.75
C ALA A 519 -6.95 9.35 -19.51
N VAL A 520 -7.78 8.69 -20.33
CA VAL A 520 -9.23 8.64 -20.14
C VAL A 520 -9.60 7.85 -18.88
N CYS A 521 -8.90 6.76 -18.56
CA CYS A 521 -9.09 6.06 -17.29
C CYS A 521 -8.77 6.95 -16.08
N LEU A 522 -7.68 7.73 -16.16
CA LEU A 522 -7.30 8.69 -15.12
C LEU A 522 -8.38 9.78 -14.95
N PHE A 523 -8.95 10.27 -16.05
CA PHE A 523 -10.07 11.22 -16.04
C PHE A 523 -11.31 10.64 -15.35
N ILE A 524 -11.70 9.39 -15.67
CA ILE A 524 -12.83 8.73 -14.99
C ILE A 524 -12.54 8.57 -13.50
N GLY A 525 -11.29 8.23 -13.15
CA GLY A 525 -10.81 8.22 -11.77
C GLY A 525 -10.95 9.58 -11.06
N ALA A 526 -10.75 10.68 -11.78
CA ALA A 526 -10.94 12.03 -11.28
C ALA A 526 -12.41 12.30 -10.89
N LEU A 527 -13.38 11.79 -11.66
CA LEU A 527 -14.81 11.86 -11.32
C LEU A 527 -15.11 11.08 -10.02
N GLY A 528 -14.46 9.93 -9.82
CA GLY A 528 -14.49 9.20 -8.55
C GLY A 528 -13.98 10.04 -7.39
N ALA A 529 -12.85 10.74 -7.57
CA ALA A 529 -12.31 11.63 -6.54
C ALA A 529 -13.21 12.85 -6.24
N VAL A 530 -13.94 13.38 -7.24
CA VAL A 530 -14.98 14.40 -7.00
C VAL A 530 -16.07 13.84 -6.07
N MET A 531 -16.51 12.60 -6.30
CA MET A 531 -17.45 11.94 -5.39
C MET A 531 -16.86 11.75 -3.99
N ALA A 532 -15.56 11.43 -3.88
CA ALA A 532 -14.87 11.33 -2.60
C ALA A 532 -14.91 12.67 -1.83
N VAL A 533 -14.71 13.82 -2.50
CA VAL A 533 -14.86 15.16 -1.89
C VAL A 533 -16.24 15.34 -1.25
N PHE A 534 -17.30 14.93 -1.94
CA PHE A 534 -18.65 15.05 -1.38
C PHE A 534 -18.86 14.13 -0.16
N GLN A 535 -18.33 12.91 -0.20
CA GLN A 535 -18.45 11.99 0.94
C GLN A 535 -17.60 12.42 2.14
N THR A 536 -16.37 12.92 1.92
CA THR A 536 -15.55 13.45 3.03
C THR A 536 -16.18 14.69 3.66
N ARG A 537 -16.83 15.55 2.87
CA ARG A 537 -17.54 16.72 3.44
C ARG A 537 -18.70 16.32 4.35
N LYS A 538 -19.37 15.18 4.10
CA LYS A 538 -20.44 14.68 4.99
C LYS A 538 -19.94 14.37 6.39
N LEU A 539 -18.68 13.98 6.56
CA LEU A 539 -18.08 13.73 7.88
C LEU A 539 -18.02 14.99 8.77
N ARG A 540 -18.13 16.20 8.21
CA ARG A 540 -18.22 17.43 9.03
C ARG A 540 -19.57 17.58 9.73
N TYR A 541 -20.62 16.95 9.18
CA TYR A 541 -22.00 17.09 9.65
C TYR A 541 -22.46 15.89 10.48
N LEU A 542 -21.60 14.87 10.64
CA LEU A 542 -21.80 13.66 11.44
C LEU A 542 -20.81 13.66 12.61
#